data_AF-A0AAV1Z1L2-F1
#
_entry.id   AF-A0AAV1Z1L2-F1
#
_cell.length_a   1.000
_cell.length_b   1.000
_cell.length_c   1.000
_cell.angle_alpha   90.00
_cell.angle_beta   90.00
_cell.angle_gamma   90.00
#
_symmetry.space_group_name_H-M   'P 1'
#
loop_
_entity.id
_entity.type
_entity.pdbx_description
1 polymer ?
#
loop_
_entity_poly.entity_id
_entity_poly.type
_entity_poly.pdbx_seq_one_letter_code
_entity_poly.pdbx_strand_id
1 'polypeptide(L)'
;MFLHTREKPHACQLCEKAFSQKSNLKQHLRTHTHEKPYVCETCFKAFSYLSSLKHHSLTHSKEKPHVCEMCGMAFIAKGKLKAHAIIHTKEKPYVCEVCKKGFTRNSTLKEHMVSHTQKKPPTRRVYTKTVSSIFSLEAHLLP
;
A
#
# COMPACT_ATOMS: atom_id res chain seq x y z
N MET A 1 -20.32 23.10 -23.51
CA MET A 1 -18.89 22.74 -23.49
C MET A 1 -18.32 23.22 -22.15
N PHE A 2 -18.23 22.34 -21.14
CA PHE A 2 -17.55 22.70 -19.90
C PHE A 2 -16.04 22.59 -20.13
N LEU A 3 -15.38 23.72 -20.37
CA LEU A 3 -13.92 23.81 -20.35
C LEU A 3 -13.43 23.36 -18.97
N HIS A 4 -12.80 22.19 -18.90
CA HIS A 4 -12.01 21.78 -17.75
C HIS A 4 -10.73 22.64 -17.73
N THR A 5 -10.85 23.90 -17.31
CA THR A 5 -9.67 24.69 -16.98
C THR A 5 -8.98 23.98 -15.81
N ARG A 6 -7.75 23.51 -16.03
CA ARG A 6 -6.91 22.88 -14.98
C ARG A 6 -6.39 23.93 -13.98
N GLU A 7 -7.20 24.92 -13.67
CA GLU A 7 -6.84 25.96 -12.72
C GLU A 7 -6.80 25.35 -11.32
N LYS A 8 -5.68 25.58 -10.64
CA LYS A 8 -5.43 25.13 -9.27
C LYS A 8 -5.18 26.35 -8.40
N PRO A 9 -6.22 27.15 -8.11
CA PRO A 9 -6.06 28.44 -7.44
C PRO A 9 -5.60 28.30 -5.98
N HIS A 10 -5.69 27.10 -5.39
CA HIS A 10 -5.35 26.87 -3.99
C HIS A 10 -3.96 26.25 -3.85
N ALA A 11 -2.94 27.10 -3.74
CA ALA A 11 -1.55 26.68 -3.53
C ALA A 11 -1.26 26.35 -2.05
N CYS A 12 -0.47 25.31 -1.82
CA CYS A 12 0.14 25.04 -0.53
C CYS A 12 1.30 26.02 -0.30
N GLN A 13 1.41 26.55 0.91
CA GLN A 13 2.51 27.47 1.28
C GLN A 13 3.75 26.71 1.78
N LEU A 14 3.62 25.41 2.03
CA LEU A 14 4.69 24.55 2.58
C LEU A 14 5.35 23.66 1.51
N CYS A 15 4.78 23.60 0.30
CA CYS A 15 5.35 22.91 -0.85
C CYS A 15 4.73 23.42 -2.16
N GLU A 16 5.30 23.03 -3.30
CA GLU A 16 4.89 23.48 -4.63
C GLU A 16 3.55 22.91 -5.14
N LYS A 17 2.76 22.24 -4.28
CA LYS A 17 1.49 21.62 -4.69
C LYS A 17 0.35 22.62 -4.68
N ALA A 18 -0.45 22.59 -5.74
CA ALA A 18 -1.68 23.36 -5.85
C ALA A 18 -2.90 22.47 -6.15
N PHE A 19 -4.06 22.92 -5.70
CA PHE A 19 -5.32 22.18 -5.72
C PHE A 19 -6.44 23.00 -6.35
N SER A 20 -7.38 22.32 -7.02
CA SER A 20 -8.56 22.93 -7.62
C SER A 20 -9.64 23.30 -6.59
N GLN A 21 -9.60 22.69 -5.40
CA GLN A 21 -10.59 22.92 -4.33
C GLN A 21 -9.89 23.20 -3.00
N LYS A 22 -10.44 24.13 -2.22
CA LYS A 22 -9.96 24.48 -0.88
C LYS A 22 -10.03 23.29 0.10
N SER A 23 -11.03 22.44 -0.02
CA SER A 23 -11.16 21.20 0.76
C SER A 23 -9.97 20.26 0.56
N ASN A 24 -9.52 20.10 -0.68
CA ASN A 24 -8.36 19.28 -1.04
C ASN A 24 -7.06 19.89 -0.51
N LEU A 25 -6.90 21.22 -0.58
CA LEU A 25 -5.77 21.89 0.06
C LEU A 25 -5.77 21.66 1.58
N LYS A 26 -6.91 21.86 2.26
CA LYS A 26 -7.03 21.62 3.72
C LYS A 26 -6.66 20.19 4.08
N GLN A 27 -7.15 19.22 3.31
CA GLN A 27 -6.82 17.82 3.51
C GLN A 27 -5.32 17.54 3.27
N HIS A 28 -4.73 18.13 2.24
CA HIS A 28 -3.30 18.03 1.97
C HIS A 28 -2.43 18.60 3.09
N LEU A 29 -2.84 19.71 3.72
CA LEU A 29 -2.09 20.31 4.84
C LEU A 29 -1.88 19.32 6.01
N ARG A 30 -2.77 18.34 6.18
CA ARG A 30 -2.59 17.25 7.17
C ARG A 30 -1.34 16.40 6.92
N THR A 31 -0.81 16.40 5.70
CA THR A 31 0.46 15.72 5.38
C THR A 31 1.68 16.43 5.94
N HIS A 32 1.58 17.75 6.18
CA HIS A 32 2.62 18.55 6.82
C HIS A 32 2.48 18.54 8.35
N THR A 33 1.25 18.63 8.87
CA THR A 33 0.99 18.64 10.32
C THR A 33 0.95 17.25 10.96
N HIS A 34 0.90 16.20 10.15
CA HIS A 34 0.68 14.82 10.58
C HIS A 34 -0.62 14.57 11.35
N GLU A 35 -1.60 15.46 11.21
CA GLU A 35 -2.92 15.30 11.82
C GLU A 35 -3.62 14.03 11.30
N LYS A 36 -4.16 13.24 12.22
CA LYS A 36 -4.85 11.97 11.95
C LYS A 36 -6.18 11.90 12.71
N PRO A 37 -7.19 12.67 12.27
CA PRO A 37 -8.43 12.82 13.04
C PRO A 37 -9.33 11.58 13.02
N TYR A 38 -9.05 10.58 12.17
CA TYR A 38 -9.88 9.39 12.03
C TYR A 38 -9.23 8.20 12.72
N VAL A 39 -9.84 7.71 13.80
CA VAL A 39 -9.30 6.62 14.61
C VAL A 39 -10.13 5.36 14.38
N CYS A 40 -9.46 4.22 14.22
CA CYS A 40 -10.10 2.92 14.20
C CYS A 40 -10.46 2.49 15.62
N GLU A 41 -11.73 2.25 15.90
CA GLU A 41 -12.19 1.87 17.25
C GLU A 41 -11.73 0.45 17.65
N THR A 42 -11.47 -0.43 16.67
CA THR A 42 -11.04 -1.81 16.94
C THR A 42 -9.56 -1.91 17.38
N CYS A 43 -8.68 -1.07 16.83
CA CYS A 43 -7.23 -1.17 17.07
C CYS A 43 -6.55 0.16 17.38
N PHE A 44 -7.32 1.22 17.57
CA PHE A 44 -6.91 2.60 17.88
C PHE A 44 -5.92 3.23 16.91
N LYS A 45 -5.76 2.65 15.71
CA LYS A 45 -4.89 3.20 14.68
C LYS A 45 -5.53 4.43 14.04
N ALA A 46 -4.76 5.52 13.96
CA ALA A 46 -5.21 6.80 13.41
C ALA A 46 -4.80 7.02 11.94
N PHE A 47 -5.66 7.71 11.18
CA PHE A 47 -5.55 8.00 9.75
C PHE A 47 -5.86 9.47 9.44
N SER A 48 -5.20 10.04 8.44
CA SER A 48 -5.44 11.43 7.99
C SER A 48 -6.69 11.58 7.11
N TYR A 49 -7.24 10.46 6.60
CA TYR A 49 -8.36 10.41 5.67
C TYR A 49 -9.39 9.37 6.11
N LEU A 50 -10.68 9.71 6.02
CA LEU A 50 -11.79 8.80 6.34
C LEU A 50 -11.81 7.59 5.41
N SER A 51 -11.51 7.78 4.11
CA SER A 51 -11.41 6.68 3.14
C SER A 51 -10.33 5.68 3.51
N SER A 52 -9.20 6.14 4.07
CA SER A 52 -8.14 5.26 4.56
C SER A 52 -8.59 4.46 5.79
N LEU A 53 -9.33 5.07 6.71
CA LEU A 53 -9.93 4.36 7.84
C LEU A 53 -10.93 3.30 7.37
N LYS A 54 -11.86 3.65 6.46
CA LYS A 54 -12.84 2.70 5.89
C LYS A 54 -12.16 1.54 5.16
N HIS A 55 -11.09 1.82 4.41
CA HIS A 55 -10.33 0.75 3.76
C HIS A 55 -9.61 -0.12 4.78
N HIS A 56 -9.07 0.48 5.84
CA HIS A 56 -8.43 -0.25 6.92
C HIS A 56 -9.42 -1.13 7.70
N SER A 57 -10.65 -0.69 7.95
CA SER A 57 -11.62 -1.50 8.71
C SER A 57 -11.96 -2.81 8.01
N LEU A 58 -11.82 -2.89 6.68
CA LEU A 58 -11.95 -4.15 5.94
C LEU A 58 -10.90 -5.21 6.35
N THR A 59 -9.78 -4.80 6.94
CA THR A 59 -8.79 -5.76 7.48
C THR A 59 -9.30 -6.47 8.73
N HIS A 60 -10.28 -5.89 9.40
CA HIS A 60 -10.95 -6.49 10.57
C HIS A 60 -12.17 -7.32 10.17
N SER A 61 -12.88 -6.95 9.10
CA SER A 61 -14.20 -7.54 8.78
C SER A 61 -14.19 -8.84 7.96
N LYS A 62 -13.05 -9.47 7.65
CA LYS A 62 -12.92 -10.60 6.68
C LYS A 62 -13.51 -10.32 5.28
N GLU A 63 -14.15 -9.18 5.04
CA GLU A 63 -14.70 -8.78 3.75
C GLU A 63 -13.57 -8.49 2.76
N LYS A 64 -13.64 -9.15 1.61
CA LYS A 64 -12.66 -9.02 0.53
C LYS A 64 -13.39 -8.79 -0.78
N PRO A 65 -13.74 -7.53 -1.11
CA PRO A 65 -14.65 -7.21 -2.21
C PRO A 65 -14.13 -7.58 -3.61
N HIS A 66 -12.84 -7.88 -3.74
CA HIS A 66 -12.20 -8.08 -5.04
C HIS A 66 -11.75 -9.52 -5.20
N VAL A 67 -12.51 -10.31 -5.96
CA VAL A 67 -12.26 -11.73 -6.19
C VAL A 67 -11.50 -11.94 -7.50
N CYS A 68 -10.53 -12.85 -7.50
CA CYS A 68 -9.86 -13.33 -8.69
C CYS A 68 -10.73 -14.38 -9.37
N GLU A 69 -11.18 -14.10 -10.59
CA GLU A 69 -12.04 -15.01 -11.35
C GLU A 69 -11.34 -16.31 -11.75
N MET A 70 -10.01 -16.31 -11.88
CA MET A 70 -9.24 -17.51 -12.25
C MET A 70 -9.04 -18.52 -11.11
N CYS A 71 -8.99 -18.07 -9.85
CA CYS A 71 -8.67 -18.96 -8.72
C CYS A 71 -9.53 -18.75 -7.46
N GLY A 72 -10.54 -17.88 -7.52
CA GLY A 72 -11.44 -17.58 -6.40
C GLY A 72 -10.81 -16.81 -5.24
N MET A 73 -9.52 -16.49 -5.27
CA MET A 73 -8.86 -15.76 -4.19
C MET A 73 -9.40 -14.32 -4.09
N ALA A 74 -9.81 -13.93 -2.88
CA ALA A 74 -10.36 -12.61 -2.61
C ALA A 74 -9.33 -11.65 -1.96
N PHE A 75 -9.44 -10.36 -2.28
CA PHE A 75 -8.56 -9.29 -1.85
C PHE A 75 -9.36 -8.06 -1.36
N ILE A 76 -8.78 -7.34 -0.40
CA ILE A 76 -9.37 -6.10 0.15
C ILE A 76 -9.23 -4.92 -0.83
N ALA A 77 -8.17 -4.89 -1.64
CA ALA A 77 -7.88 -3.78 -2.55
C ALA A 77 -7.75 -4.24 -4.00
N LYS A 78 -8.37 -3.52 -4.94
CA LYS A 78 -8.26 -3.79 -6.39
C LYS A 78 -6.82 -3.85 -6.89
N GLY A 79 -5.92 -3.00 -6.37
CA GLY A 79 -4.51 -3.03 -6.73
C GLY A 79 -3.80 -4.33 -6.31
N LYS A 80 -4.24 -4.97 -5.21
CA LYS A 80 -3.71 -6.27 -4.77
C LYS A 80 -4.19 -7.40 -5.68
N LEU A 81 -5.48 -7.37 -6.07
CA LEU A 81 -6.01 -8.29 -7.08
C LEU A 81 -5.26 -8.15 -8.41
N LYS A 82 -5.04 -6.92 -8.90
CA LYS A 82 -4.27 -6.69 -10.14
C LYS A 82 -2.86 -7.26 -10.06
N ALA A 83 -2.14 -6.99 -8.96
CA ALA A 83 -0.80 -7.53 -8.76
C ALA A 83 -0.79 -9.06 -8.66
N HIS A 84 -1.83 -9.65 -8.06
CA HIS A 84 -2.02 -11.09 -8.03
C HIS A 84 -2.29 -11.66 -9.42
N ALA A 85 -3.14 -11.03 -10.24
CA ALA A 85 -3.51 -11.54 -11.56
C ALA A 85 -2.30 -11.78 -12.49
N ILE A 86 -1.21 -11.02 -12.31
CA ILE A 86 0.05 -11.17 -13.05
C ILE A 86 0.65 -12.60 -12.90
N ILE A 87 0.39 -13.30 -11.78
CA ILE A 87 0.91 -14.66 -11.60
C ILE A 87 0.29 -15.64 -12.61
N HIS A 88 -0.95 -15.39 -13.03
CA HIS A 88 -1.68 -16.24 -13.95
C HIS A 88 -1.29 -15.93 -15.40
N THR A 89 -1.09 -14.65 -15.72
CA THR A 89 -0.71 -14.22 -17.07
C THR A 89 0.78 -14.40 -17.37
N LYS A 90 1.61 -14.59 -16.33
CA LYS A 90 3.09 -14.62 -16.41
C LYS A 90 3.69 -13.36 -17.04
N GLU A 91 2.90 -12.29 -17.16
CA GLU A 91 3.38 -11.02 -17.69
C GLU A 91 4.46 -10.43 -16.78
N LYS A 92 5.41 -9.72 -17.39
CA LYS A 92 6.47 -9.01 -16.67
C LYS A 92 6.44 -7.54 -17.07
N PRO A 93 5.47 -6.76 -16.56
CA PRO A 93 5.23 -5.39 -17.03
C PRO A 93 6.39 -4.43 -16.73
N TYR A 94 7.25 -4.81 -15.78
CA TYR A 94 8.36 -3.97 -15.32
C TYR A 94 9.66 -4.55 -15.86
N VAL A 95 10.22 -3.91 -16.88
CA VAL A 95 11.44 -4.40 -17.55
C VAL A 95 12.62 -3.51 -17.18
N CYS A 96 13.74 -4.13 -16.83
CA CYS A 96 15.00 -3.42 -16.63
C CYS A 96 15.51 -2.86 -17.96
N GLU A 97 15.72 -1.55 -18.04
CA GLU A 97 16.18 -0.93 -19.28
C GLU A 97 17.63 -1.30 -19.62
N VAL A 98 18.45 -1.59 -18.59
CA VAL A 98 19.88 -1.92 -18.70
C VAL A 98 20.10 -3.35 -19.20
N CYS A 99 19.50 -4.36 -18.55
CA CYS A 99 19.73 -5.77 -18.89
C CYS A 99 18.50 -6.50 -19.45
N LYS A 100 17.40 -5.78 -19.73
CA LYS A 100 16.14 -6.31 -20.28
C LYS A 100 15.45 -7.39 -19.45
N LYS A 101 15.88 -7.63 -18.21
CA LYS A 101 15.24 -8.57 -17.30
C LYS A 101 13.85 -8.05 -16.88
N GLY A 102 12.82 -8.87 -17.08
CA GLY A 102 11.44 -8.55 -16.69
C GLY A 102 11.10 -8.98 -15.26
N PHE A 103 10.24 -8.19 -14.62
CA PHE A 103 9.75 -8.36 -13.25
C PHE A 103 8.23 -8.21 -13.20
N THR A 104 7.60 -8.93 -12.27
CA THR A 104 6.16 -8.86 -12.01
C THR A 104 5.77 -7.65 -11.15
N ARG A 105 6.73 -7.04 -10.44
CA ARG A 105 6.51 -5.91 -9.52
C ARG A 105 7.57 -4.82 -9.68
N ASN A 106 7.13 -3.56 -9.68
CA ASN A 106 8.01 -2.40 -9.73
C ASN A 106 9.03 -2.36 -8.57
N SER A 107 8.61 -2.74 -7.36
CA SER A 107 9.52 -2.75 -6.19
C SER A 107 10.73 -3.67 -6.43
N THR A 108 10.51 -4.83 -7.03
CA THR A 108 11.58 -5.79 -7.33
C THR A 108 12.47 -5.30 -8.45
N LEU A 109 11.90 -4.62 -9.47
CA LEU A 109 12.70 -3.92 -10.48
C LEU A 109 13.57 -2.84 -9.82
N LYS A 110 13.03 -2.00 -8.93
CA LYS A 110 13.81 -0.96 -8.24
C LYS A 110 14.95 -1.54 -7.40
N GLU A 111 14.69 -2.60 -6.65
CA GLU A 111 15.72 -3.33 -5.90
C GLU A 111 16.78 -3.90 -6.84
N HIS A 112 16.37 -4.46 -7.98
CA HIS A 112 17.29 -4.92 -9.02
C HIS A 112 18.11 -3.78 -9.66
N MET A 113 17.55 -2.59 -9.84
CA MET A 113 18.30 -1.45 -10.40
C MET A 113 19.50 -1.08 -9.53
N VAL A 114 19.45 -1.35 -8.21
CA VAL A 114 20.58 -1.15 -7.30
C VAL A 114 21.76 -2.07 -7.65
N SER A 115 21.52 -3.26 -8.22
CA SER A 115 22.62 -4.14 -8.65
C SER A 115 23.39 -3.60 -9.86
N HIS A 116 22.80 -2.69 -10.64
CA HIS A 116 23.48 -2.03 -11.77
C HIS A 116 24.31 -0.83 -11.33
N THR A 117 23.97 -0.24 -10.18
CA THR A 117 24.75 0.84 -9.58
C THR A 117 25.76 0.25 -8.61
N GLN A 118 27.06 0.21 -8.94
CA GLN A 118 28.13 -0.28 -8.06
C GLN A 118 28.37 0.61 -6.81
N LYS A 119 27.33 0.88 -6.00
CA LYS A 119 27.44 1.56 -4.69
C LYS A 119 26.53 0.88 -3.67
N LYS A 120 27.10 0.59 -2.49
CA LYS A 120 26.50 -0.13 -1.35
C LYS A 120 25.05 0.33 -1.08
N PRO A 121 24.10 -0.60 -0.86
CA PRO A 121 22.72 -0.23 -0.53
C PRO A 121 22.65 0.41 0.87
N PRO A 122 21.73 1.36 1.11
CA PRO A 122 21.36 1.72 2.48
C PRO A 122 20.73 0.49 3.15
N THR A 123 21.33 0.08 4.25
CA THR A 123 20.96 -1.11 5.02
C THR A 123 19.47 -1.11 5.37
N ARG A 124 18.73 -2.09 4.84
CA ARG A 124 17.34 -2.35 5.28
C ARG A 124 17.41 -3.18 6.55
N ARG A 125 16.94 -2.64 7.68
CA ARG A 125 16.65 -3.42 8.89
C ARG A 125 15.64 -4.50 8.52
N VAL A 126 16.10 -5.75 8.42
CA VAL A 126 15.21 -6.91 8.30
C VAL A 126 14.68 -7.18 9.71
N TYR A 127 13.43 -6.85 9.97
CA TYR A 127 12.73 -7.37 11.14
C TYR A 127 12.35 -8.82 10.81
N THR A 128 13.20 -9.78 11.15
CA THR A 128 12.83 -11.20 11.13
C THR A 128 11.76 -11.40 12.20
N LYS A 129 10.49 -11.47 11.79
CA LYS A 129 9.46 -12.05 12.65
C LYS A 129 9.73 -13.56 12.72
N THR A 130 10.44 -13.98 13.76
CA THR A 130 10.37 -15.37 14.22
C THR A 130 8.92 -15.61 14.66
N VAL A 131 8.18 -16.37 13.86
CA VAL A 131 6.90 -16.94 14.28
C VAL A 131 7.23 -18.16 15.13
N SER A 132 7.35 -17.96 16.44
CA SER A 132 7.25 -19.08 17.37
C SER A 132 5.79 -19.52 17.35
N SER A 133 5.57 -20.64 16.67
CA SER A 133 4.37 -21.45 16.69
C SER A 133 3.93 -21.68 18.13
N ILE A 134 2.73 -21.22 18.50
CA ILE A 134 2.03 -21.71 19.70
C ILE A 134 0.71 -22.28 19.21
N PHE A 135 0.74 -23.57 18.88
CA PHE A 135 -0.42 -24.43 19.02
C PHE A 135 0.09 -25.82 19.39
N SER A 136 -0.15 -26.21 20.64
CA SER A 136 -0.55 -27.55 21.05
C SER A 136 -0.92 -27.48 22.52
N LEU A 137 -2.22 -27.55 22.79
CA LEU A 137 -2.75 -27.99 24.07
C LEU A 137 -2.33 -29.45 24.27
N GLU A 138 -1.90 -29.80 25.48
CA GLU A 138 -2.37 -31.03 26.11
C GLU A 138 -2.31 -30.90 27.63
N ALA A 139 -3.47 -31.14 28.23
CA ALA A 139 -3.66 -31.35 29.66
C ALA A 139 -3.24 -32.76 30.01
N HIS A 140 -2.48 -32.95 31.09
CA HIS A 140 -2.53 -34.14 31.96
C HIS A 140 -1.89 -33.76 33.31
N LEU A 141 -2.74 -33.42 34.28
CA LEU A 141 -2.44 -33.55 35.70
C LEU A 141 -2.58 -35.04 36.05
N LEU A 142 -1.53 -35.61 36.63
CA LEU A 142 -1.54 -36.87 37.39
C LEU A 142 -1.29 -36.53 38.86
N PRO A 143 -1.66 -37.39 39.83
CA PRO A 143 -1.95 -38.82 39.72
C PRO A 143 -3.44 -39.19 39.75
#